data_AF-A0A1F7RYB8-F1
#
_entry.id   AF-A0A1F7RYB8-F1
#
_cell.length_a   1.000
_cell.length_b   1.000
_cell.length_c   1.000
_cell.angle_alpha   90.00
_cell.angle_beta   90.00
_cell.angle_gamma   90.00
#
_symmetry.space_group_name_H-M   'P 1'
#
loop_
_entity.id
_entity.type
_entity.pdbx_description
1 polymer ?
#
loop_
_entity_poly.entity_id
_entity_poly.type
_entity_poly.pdbx_seq_one_letter_code
_entity_poly.pdbx_strand_id
1 'polypeptide(L)'
;MRLIEELKQINEDYQNGTIEIASGLTFSQSSMLRMIDFYTNSKFLNGQKDSKGRDKPFYQIINTMVDTAVVATDIDTKDIKTEADNETSYDKSFLFNHEIYNWMKETDFAQVLNEMGETRARYGGVLVKKCREKGEEMKVEVVAWKNLVTDQVDIINGVIVEKHYMTPN
;
A
#
# COMPACT_ATOMS: atom_id res chain seq x y z
N MET A 1 -0.57 -24.04 -20.19
CA MET A 1 -0.33 -24.31 -18.76
C MET A 1 0.92 -23.61 -18.20
N ARG A 2 1.81 -23.08 -19.04
CA ARG A 2 3.05 -22.40 -18.65
C ARG A 2 2.90 -21.16 -17.73
N LEU A 3 1.93 -20.28 -18.00
CA LEU A 3 1.69 -19.07 -17.19
C LEU A 3 1.33 -19.37 -15.72
N ILE A 4 0.57 -20.44 -15.48
CA ILE A 4 0.17 -20.82 -14.11
C ILE A 4 1.37 -21.37 -13.34
N GLU A 5 2.26 -22.10 -14.01
CA GLU A 5 3.50 -22.60 -13.41
C GLU A 5 4.45 -21.45 -13.08
N GLU A 6 4.62 -20.49 -14.01
CA GLU A 6 5.43 -19.28 -13.79
C GLU A 6 4.90 -18.44 -12.61
N LEU A 7 3.58 -18.25 -12.50
CA LEU A 7 2.97 -17.53 -11.37
C LEU A 7 3.19 -18.23 -10.02
N LYS A 8 3.15 -19.57 -9.99
CA LYS A 8 3.44 -20.34 -8.78
C LYS A 8 4.90 -20.17 -8.36
N GLN A 9 5.82 -20.25 -9.32
CA GLN A 9 7.23 -20.04 -9.06
C GLN A 9 7.51 -18.66 -8.49
N ILE A 10 7.00 -17.60 -9.13
CA ILE A 10 7.14 -16.21 -8.65
C ILE A 10 6.61 -16.07 -7.21
N ASN A 11 5.47 -16.69 -6.92
CA ASN A 11 4.90 -16.65 -5.58
C ASN A 11 5.77 -17.42 -4.56
N GLU A 12 6.31 -18.58 -4.90
CA GLU A 12 7.21 -19.33 -4.03
C GLU A 12 8.52 -18.57 -3.77
N ASP A 13 9.10 -17.98 -4.81
CA ASP A 13 10.32 -17.16 -4.72
C ASP A 13 10.11 -15.93 -3.85
N TYR A 14 8.94 -15.28 -3.93
CA TYR A 14 8.63 -14.14 -3.07
C TYR A 14 8.43 -14.52 -1.60
N GLN A 15 7.79 -15.66 -1.33
CA GLN A 15 7.50 -16.10 0.03
C GLN A 15 8.75 -16.64 0.75
N ASN A 16 9.63 -17.34 0.04
CA ASN A 16 10.78 -18.03 0.63
C ASN A 16 12.13 -17.36 0.30
N GLY A 17 12.17 -16.55 -0.76
CA GLY A 17 13.39 -15.94 -1.25
C GLY A 17 13.79 -14.70 -0.46
N THR A 18 15.09 -14.44 -0.48
CA THR A 18 15.72 -13.25 0.08
C THR A 18 16.57 -12.58 -0.99
N ILE A 19 16.66 -11.26 -0.93
CA ILE A 19 17.63 -10.49 -1.71
C ILE A 19 18.79 -10.05 -0.81
N GLU A 20 19.94 -9.78 -1.38
CA GLU A 20 21.11 -9.25 -0.67
C GLU A 20 21.18 -7.73 -0.89
N ILE A 21 20.97 -6.94 0.17
CA ILE A 21 21.03 -5.47 0.10
C ILE A 21 22.49 -5.01 0.04
N ALA A 22 23.32 -5.65 0.85
CA ALA A 22 24.76 -5.45 0.93
C ALA A 22 25.39 -6.80 1.27
N SER A 23 26.69 -6.96 1.05
CA SER A 23 27.37 -8.24 1.28
C SER A 23 27.10 -8.78 2.70
N GLY A 24 26.48 -9.95 2.81
CA GLY A 24 26.08 -10.61 4.05
C GLY A 24 24.77 -10.11 4.68
N LEU A 25 24.11 -9.09 4.12
CA LEU A 25 22.85 -8.54 4.62
C LEU A 25 21.68 -8.95 3.71
N THR A 26 20.94 -9.98 4.14
CA THR A 26 19.76 -10.48 3.43
C THR A 26 18.48 -9.79 3.87
N PHE A 27 17.56 -9.58 2.94
CA PHE A 27 16.24 -9.00 3.16
C PHE A 27 15.15 -9.84 2.50
N SER A 28 14.00 -9.92 3.16
CA SER A 28 12.78 -10.54 2.64
C SER A 28 11.61 -9.61 2.90
N GLN A 29 11.01 -9.10 1.82
CA GLN A 29 9.85 -8.22 1.88
C GLN A 29 8.65 -8.93 2.50
N SER A 30 8.38 -10.17 2.12
CA SER A 30 7.28 -10.98 2.67
C SER A 30 7.40 -11.17 4.19
N SER A 31 8.61 -11.44 4.69
CA SER A 31 8.89 -11.56 6.12
C SER A 31 8.72 -10.22 6.87
N MET A 32 9.17 -9.12 6.26
CA MET A 32 9.03 -7.77 6.82
C MET A 32 7.56 -7.35 6.94
N LEU A 33 6.77 -7.52 5.86
CA LEU A 33 5.33 -7.21 5.85
C LEU A 33 4.58 -8.05 6.90
N ARG A 34 4.90 -9.34 7.00
CA ARG A 34 4.33 -10.21 8.04
C ARG A 34 4.66 -9.71 9.45
N MET A 35 5.88 -9.25 9.69
CA MET A 35 6.26 -8.68 10.99
C MET A 35 5.44 -7.43 11.32
N ILE A 36 5.28 -6.53 10.34
CA ILE A 36 4.48 -5.30 10.49
C ILE A 36 3.04 -5.65 10.86
N ASP A 37 2.41 -6.60 10.16
CA ASP A 37 1.02 -7.01 10.42
C ASP A 37 0.86 -7.60 11.83
N PHE A 38 1.76 -8.50 12.22
CA PHE A 38 1.75 -9.10 13.56
C PHE A 38 1.89 -8.02 14.64
N TYR A 39 2.84 -7.12 14.47
CA TYR A 39 3.15 -6.11 15.47
C TYR A 39 2.15 -4.97 15.49
N THR A 40 1.46 -4.68 14.39
CA THR A 40 0.31 -3.76 14.37
C THR A 40 -0.85 -4.32 15.18
N ASN A 41 -1.02 -5.64 15.20
CA ASN A 41 -2.06 -6.36 15.94
C ASN A 41 -1.64 -6.79 17.35
N SER A 42 -0.56 -6.20 17.89
CA SER A 42 -0.01 -6.53 19.21
C SER A 42 0.32 -8.02 19.40
N LYS A 43 0.84 -8.68 18.37
CA LYS A 43 1.23 -10.10 18.42
C LYS A 43 2.72 -10.30 18.11
N PHE A 44 3.43 -11.01 18.98
CA PHE A 44 4.74 -11.59 18.63
C PHE A 44 4.70 -12.65 17.52
N LEU A 45 5.72 -12.66 16.66
CA LEU A 45 5.92 -13.66 15.60
C LEU A 45 6.08 -15.09 16.13
N ASN A 46 6.69 -15.24 17.30
CA ASN A 46 6.97 -16.53 17.94
C ASN A 46 5.89 -16.98 18.94
N GLY A 47 4.72 -16.34 18.92
CA GLY A 47 3.60 -16.66 19.80
C GLY A 47 3.58 -15.89 21.13
N GLN A 48 2.41 -15.85 21.75
CA GLN A 48 2.14 -14.97 22.90
C GLN A 48 2.60 -15.51 24.25
N LYS A 49 2.99 -16.79 24.33
CA LYS A 49 3.36 -17.42 25.60
C LYS A 49 4.86 -17.58 25.74
N ASP A 50 5.36 -17.43 26.96
CA ASP A 50 6.74 -17.74 27.31
C ASP A 50 6.95 -19.25 27.50
N SER A 51 8.20 -19.66 27.78
CA SER A 51 8.55 -21.07 28.01
C SER A 51 7.87 -21.70 29.23
N LYS A 52 7.28 -20.90 30.11
CA LYS A 52 6.52 -21.33 31.30
C LYS A 52 5.00 -21.24 31.08
N GLY A 53 4.55 -20.94 29.85
CA GLY A 53 3.13 -20.85 29.49
C GLY A 53 2.43 -19.56 29.92
N ARG A 54 3.17 -18.55 30.37
CA ARG A 54 2.63 -17.24 30.79
C ARG A 54 2.53 -16.30 29.59
N ASP A 55 1.56 -15.39 29.61
CA ASP A 55 1.40 -14.41 28.55
C ASP A 55 2.55 -13.39 28.58
N LYS A 56 3.15 -13.16 27.41
CA LYS A 56 4.18 -12.15 27.20
C LYS A 56 3.52 -10.78 27.16
N PRO A 57 4.00 -9.79 27.94
CA PRO A 57 3.52 -8.42 27.80
C PRO A 57 3.92 -7.88 26.42
N PHE A 58 2.97 -7.28 25.70
CA PHE A 58 3.23 -6.59 24.45
C PHE A 58 3.00 -5.09 24.66
N TYR A 59 4.04 -4.28 24.51
CA TYR A 59 3.93 -2.83 24.62
C TYR A 59 3.82 -2.21 23.22
N GLN A 60 2.62 -1.80 22.84
CA GLN A 60 2.31 -1.35 21.49
C GLN A 60 2.68 0.12 21.28
N ILE A 61 3.94 0.39 20.96
CA ILE A 61 4.42 1.74 20.61
C ILE A 61 4.23 2.10 19.14
N ILE A 62 4.11 1.09 18.28
CA ILE A 62 4.15 1.25 16.83
C ILE A 62 2.93 2.02 16.32
N ASN A 63 1.72 1.71 16.79
CA ASN A 63 0.51 2.37 16.31
C ASN A 63 0.55 3.88 16.59
N THR A 64 1.00 4.30 17.77
CA THR A 64 1.16 5.72 18.09
C THR A 64 2.16 6.43 17.16
N MET A 65 3.24 5.77 16.76
CA MET A 65 4.20 6.32 15.80
C MET A 65 3.59 6.44 14.40
N VAL A 66 2.81 5.45 13.97
CA VAL A 66 2.07 5.49 12.71
C VAL A 66 1.07 6.65 12.71
N ASP A 67 0.26 6.77 13.76
CA ASP A 67 -0.74 7.85 13.89
C ASP A 67 -0.08 9.23 13.83
N THR A 68 1.06 9.38 14.51
CA THR A 68 1.83 10.63 14.49
C THR A 68 2.33 10.95 13.08
N ALA A 69 2.82 9.94 12.34
CA ALA A 69 3.30 10.12 10.97
C ALA A 69 2.16 10.44 9.98
N VAL A 70 0.99 9.83 10.15
CA VAL A 70 -0.21 10.13 9.35
C VAL A 70 -0.59 11.60 9.53
N VAL A 71 -0.75 12.06 10.78
CA VAL A 71 -1.10 13.46 11.07
C VAL A 71 -0.04 14.42 10.56
N ALA A 72 1.24 14.06 10.64
CA ALA A 72 2.33 14.92 10.18
C ALA A 72 2.44 15.03 8.65
N THR A 73 1.88 14.07 7.89
CA THR A 73 2.01 14.00 6.43
C THR A 73 0.68 13.96 5.70
N ASP A 74 -0.37 14.44 6.37
CA ASP A 74 -1.73 14.49 5.87
C ASP A 74 -1.84 15.33 4.58
N ILE A 75 -2.60 14.84 3.61
CA ILE A 75 -2.83 15.49 2.31
C ILE A 75 -4.33 15.51 2.05
N ASP A 76 -4.88 16.70 1.82
CA ASP A 76 -6.29 16.87 1.52
C ASP A 76 -6.56 17.05 0.03
N THR A 77 -7.78 16.75 -0.40
CA THR A 77 -8.26 17.03 -1.77
C THR A 77 -8.19 18.53 -2.13
N LYS A 78 -8.26 19.42 -1.14
CA LYS A 78 -8.14 20.88 -1.32
C LYS A 78 -6.71 21.33 -1.67
N ASP A 79 -5.71 20.51 -1.35
CA ASP A 79 -4.30 20.79 -1.61
C ASP A 79 -3.90 20.38 -3.04
N ILE A 80 -4.74 19.57 -3.70
CA ILE A 80 -4.56 19.18 -5.10
C ILE A 80 -5.09 20.29 -6.00
N LYS A 81 -4.17 21.04 -6.60
CA LYS A 81 -4.47 22.09 -7.56
C LYS A 81 -3.62 21.92 -8.81
N THR A 82 -4.23 22.23 -9.94
CA THR A 82 -3.54 22.29 -11.22
C THR A 82 -3.22 23.73 -11.58
N GLU A 83 -1.99 23.95 -12.05
CA GLU A 83 -1.52 25.25 -12.48
C GLU A 83 -1.20 25.20 -13.98
N ALA A 84 -1.45 26.30 -14.67
CA ALA A 84 -1.13 26.39 -16.09
C ALA A 84 0.36 26.71 -16.28
N ASP A 85 1.05 25.94 -17.13
CA ASP A 85 2.44 26.22 -17.50
C ASP A 85 2.60 27.48 -18.37
N ASN A 86 1.50 27.98 -18.95
CA ASN A 86 1.49 29.17 -19.80
C ASN A 86 0.25 30.03 -19.59
N GLU A 87 0.38 31.33 -19.88
CA GLU A 87 -0.69 32.32 -19.71
C GLU A 87 -1.94 31.98 -20.52
N THR A 88 -1.77 31.39 -21.71
CA THR A 88 -2.87 31.02 -22.62
C THR A 88 -3.73 29.86 -22.14
N SER A 89 -3.33 29.15 -21.08
CA SER A 89 -4.07 28.01 -20.52
C SER A 89 -4.60 28.29 -19.12
N TYR A 90 -4.53 29.54 -18.66
CA TYR A 90 -5.00 29.92 -17.32
C TYR A 90 -6.49 29.62 -17.15
N ASP A 91 -7.32 30.03 -18.12
CA ASP A 91 -8.75 29.73 -18.18
C ASP A 91 -9.03 28.22 -18.14
N LYS A 92 -8.24 27.42 -18.86
CA LYS A 92 -8.34 25.95 -18.85
C LYS A 92 -7.98 25.35 -17.51
N SER A 93 -6.91 25.82 -16.85
CA SER A 93 -6.55 25.35 -15.51
C SER A 93 -7.64 25.66 -14.48
N PHE A 94 -8.29 26.82 -14.59
CA PHE A 94 -9.42 27.16 -13.74
C PHE A 94 -10.59 26.18 -13.91
N LEU A 95 -10.99 25.91 -15.15
CA LEU A 95 -12.06 24.93 -15.45
C LEU A 95 -11.65 23.51 -15.02
N PHE A 96 -10.40 23.12 -15.25
CA PHE A 96 -9.89 21.81 -14.87
C PHE A 96 -9.89 21.61 -13.34
N ASN A 97 -9.53 22.64 -12.57
CA ASN A 97 -9.62 22.61 -11.11
C ASN A 97 -11.07 22.43 -10.61
N HIS A 98 -12.06 22.96 -11.33
CA HIS A 98 -13.47 22.71 -11.01
C HIS A 98 -13.86 21.25 -11.25
N GLU A 99 -13.52 20.72 -12.43
CA GLU A 99 -13.85 19.34 -12.81
C GLU A 99 -13.15 18.30 -11.93
N ILE A 100 -11.85 18.49 -11.64
CA ILE A 100 -11.11 17.56 -10.77
C ILE A 100 -11.66 17.55 -9.34
N TYR A 101 -12.12 18.70 -8.83
CA TYR A 101 -12.76 18.77 -7.52
C TYR A 101 -14.08 18.00 -7.48
N ASN A 102 -14.90 18.13 -8.53
CA ASN A 102 -16.14 17.36 -8.65
C ASN A 102 -15.85 15.85 -8.75
N TRP A 103 -14.90 15.45 -9.60
CA TRP A 103 -14.48 14.05 -9.71
C TRP A 103 -14.00 13.49 -8.37
N MET A 104 -13.10 14.20 -7.66
CA MET A 104 -12.61 13.76 -6.34
C MET A 104 -13.72 13.58 -5.31
N LYS A 105 -14.79 14.37 -5.41
CA LYS A 105 -15.96 14.25 -4.53
C LYS A 105 -16.86 13.09 -4.92
N GLU A 106 -17.06 12.84 -6.21
CA GLU A 106 -17.89 11.74 -6.72
C GLU A 106 -17.26 10.36 -6.49
N THR A 107 -15.92 10.28 -6.49
CA THR A 107 -15.19 9.02 -6.28
C THR A 107 -14.70 8.81 -4.86
N ASP A 108 -15.13 9.62 -3.89
CA ASP A 108 -14.65 9.61 -2.50
C ASP A 108 -13.12 9.60 -2.38
N PHE A 109 -12.44 10.38 -3.23
CA PHE A 109 -10.96 10.36 -3.33
C PHE A 109 -10.27 10.79 -2.03
N ALA A 110 -10.96 11.55 -1.16
CA ALA A 110 -10.46 11.86 0.18
C ALA A 110 -10.20 10.60 1.02
N GLN A 111 -11.05 9.57 0.90
CA GLN A 111 -10.83 8.30 1.59
C GLN A 111 -9.56 7.60 1.06
N VAL A 112 -9.34 7.65 -0.25
CA VAL A 112 -8.13 7.10 -0.88
C VAL A 112 -6.88 7.78 -0.33
N LEU A 113 -6.89 9.11 -0.19
CA LEU A 113 -5.76 9.87 0.38
C LEU A 113 -5.47 9.45 1.83
N ASN A 114 -6.51 9.29 2.66
CA ASN A 114 -6.37 8.80 4.03
C ASN A 114 -5.76 7.40 4.08
N GLU A 115 -6.27 6.48 3.26
CA GLU A 115 -5.77 5.11 3.16
C GLU A 115 -4.31 5.08 2.65
N MET A 116 -3.96 5.97 1.72
CA MET A 116 -2.58 6.14 1.25
C MET A 116 -1.66 6.61 2.37
N GLY A 117 -2.08 7.61 3.15
CA GLY A 117 -1.33 8.13 4.28
C GLY A 117 -1.07 7.05 5.33
N GLU A 118 -2.11 6.33 5.74
CA GLU A 118 -1.98 5.24 6.72
C GLU A 118 -1.10 4.10 6.20
N THR A 119 -1.33 3.65 4.96
CA THR A 119 -0.57 2.55 4.35
C THR A 119 0.91 2.92 4.22
N ARG A 120 1.22 4.14 3.76
CA ARG A 120 2.59 4.64 3.67
C ARG A 120 3.24 4.71 5.04
N ALA A 121 2.56 5.26 6.05
CA ALA A 121 3.12 5.39 7.39
C ALA A 121 3.38 4.02 8.05
N ARG A 122 2.49 3.04 7.83
CA ARG A 122 2.58 1.70 8.42
C ARG A 122 3.60 0.80 7.74
N TYR A 123 3.65 0.80 6.41
CA TYR A 123 4.47 -0.13 5.63
C TYR A 123 5.71 0.51 5.01
N GLY A 124 5.88 1.83 5.13
CA GLY A 124 6.98 2.58 4.53
C GLY A 124 6.79 2.91 3.05
N GLY A 125 5.72 2.43 2.42
CA GLY A 125 5.40 2.66 1.02
C GLY A 125 3.92 2.37 0.73
N VAL A 126 3.45 2.79 -0.44
CA VAL A 126 2.06 2.60 -0.86
C VAL A 126 2.04 2.29 -2.36
N LEU A 127 1.16 1.36 -2.75
CA LEU A 127 0.84 1.08 -4.14
C LEU A 127 -0.63 1.39 -4.38
N VAL A 128 -0.88 2.14 -5.45
CA VAL A 128 -2.22 2.52 -5.89
C VAL A 128 -2.47 2.02 -7.30
N LYS A 129 -3.70 1.59 -7.56
CA LYS A 129 -4.13 1.17 -8.89
C LYS A 129 -5.22 2.09 -9.41
N LYS A 130 -5.21 2.29 -10.73
CA LYS A 130 -6.27 3.00 -11.44
C LYS A 130 -7.27 1.96 -11.95
N CYS A 131 -8.48 1.98 -11.42
CA CYS A 131 -9.59 1.14 -11.83
C CYS A 131 -10.47 1.93 -12.80
N ARG A 132 -10.68 1.38 -14.00
CA ARG A 132 -11.61 1.96 -14.97
C ARG A 132 -12.49 0.85 -15.52
N GLU A 133 -13.73 0.82 -15.07
CA GLU A 133 -14.76 -0.04 -15.65
C GLU A 133 -15.49 0.68 -16.78
N LYS A 134 -16.04 -0.09 -17.71
CA LYS A 134 -16.68 0.46 -18.90
C LYS A 134 -17.99 1.13 -18.49
N GLY A 135 -18.03 2.46 -18.54
CA GLY A 135 -19.20 3.26 -18.19
C GLY A 135 -19.20 3.75 -16.73
N GLU A 136 -18.14 3.48 -15.97
CA GLU A 136 -17.93 4.07 -14.65
C GLU A 136 -16.86 5.16 -14.69
N GLU A 137 -16.93 6.08 -13.72
CA GLU A 137 -15.87 7.02 -13.43
C GLU A 137 -14.57 6.28 -13.08
N MET A 138 -13.44 6.90 -13.43
CA MET A 138 -12.14 6.36 -13.04
C MET A 138 -12.00 6.43 -11.52
N LYS A 139 -11.66 5.31 -10.90
CA LYS A 139 -11.43 5.20 -9.46
C LYS A 139 -9.96 4.91 -9.20
N VAL A 140 -9.48 5.35 -8.05
CA VAL A 140 -8.15 5.01 -7.55
C VAL A 140 -8.34 4.21 -6.28
N GLU A 141 -7.62 3.10 -6.16
CA GLU A 141 -7.70 2.23 -4.99
C GLU A 141 -6.31 1.97 -4.42
N VAL A 142 -6.21 1.96 -3.09
CA VAL A 142 -4.99 1.54 -2.38
C VAL A 142 -4.97 0.02 -2.32
N VAL A 143 -3.87 -0.58 -2.75
CA VAL A 143 -3.72 -2.03 -2.73
C VAL A 143 -3.10 -2.47 -1.40
N ALA A 144 -3.70 -3.47 -0.76
CA ALA A 144 -3.17 -4.00 0.49
C ALA A 144 -1.87 -4.78 0.27
N TRP A 145 -0.78 -4.36 0.90
CA TRP A 145 0.54 -5.01 0.80
C TRP A 145 0.53 -6.51 1.07
N LYS A 146 -0.29 -6.98 2.03
CA LYS A 146 -0.45 -8.40 2.37
C LYS A 146 -0.99 -9.26 1.22
N ASN A 147 -1.64 -8.65 0.23
CA ASN A 147 -2.21 -9.33 -0.93
C ASN A 147 -1.28 -9.27 -2.16
N LEU A 148 -0.16 -8.57 -2.06
CA LEU A 148 0.76 -8.35 -3.16
C LEU A 148 1.92 -9.34 -3.15
N VAL A 149 2.33 -9.71 -4.36
CA VAL A 149 3.60 -10.36 -4.66
C VAL A 149 4.30 -9.45 -5.67
N THR A 150 5.48 -8.97 -5.30
CA THR A 150 6.25 -8.01 -6.10
C THR A 150 7.69 -8.48 -6.26
N ASP A 151 8.37 -7.98 -7.28
CA ASP A 151 9.83 -8.02 -7.31
C ASP A 151 10.39 -7.17 -6.16
N GLN A 152 11.26 -7.78 -5.33
CA GLN A 152 11.81 -7.15 -4.14
C GLN A 152 12.91 -6.10 -4.47
N VAL A 153 13.47 -6.14 -5.68
CA VAL A 153 14.53 -5.23 -6.14
C VAL A 153 13.94 -4.05 -6.90
N ASP A 154 12.99 -4.31 -7.81
CA ASP A 154 12.33 -3.27 -8.61
C ASP A 154 10.82 -3.52 -8.70
N ILE A 155 10.09 -2.91 -7.77
CA ILE A 155 8.64 -3.08 -7.65
C ILE A 155 7.90 -2.54 -8.88
N ILE A 156 8.35 -1.43 -9.47
CA ILE A 156 7.59 -0.70 -10.51
C ILE A 156 7.79 -1.32 -11.89
N ASN A 157 9.02 -1.71 -12.23
CA ASN A 157 9.30 -2.34 -13.52
C ASN A 157 9.20 -3.88 -13.47
N GLY A 158 9.15 -4.44 -12.26
CA GLY A 158 8.98 -5.87 -12.04
C GLY A 158 7.54 -6.35 -12.18
N VAL A 159 7.35 -7.65 -11.98
CA VAL A 159 6.02 -8.26 -11.98
C VAL A 159 5.31 -7.92 -10.67
N ILE A 160 4.08 -7.40 -10.79
CA ILE A 160 3.19 -7.13 -9.66
C ILE A 160 1.98 -8.05 -9.77
N VAL A 161 1.75 -8.88 -8.76
CA VAL A 161 0.58 -9.77 -8.68
C VAL A 161 -0.25 -9.39 -7.46
N GLU A 162 -1.51 -9.04 -7.68
CA GLU A 162 -2.50 -8.80 -6.62
C GLU A 162 -3.41 -10.03 -6.46
N LYS A 163 -3.55 -10.50 -5.22
CA LYS A 163 -4.47 -11.60 -4.87
C LYS A 163 -5.78 -11.04 -4.34
N HIS A 164 -6.87 -11.34 -5.04
CA HIS A 164 -8.22 -11.01 -4.61
C HIS A 164 -8.85 -12.19 -3.86
N TYR A 165 -9.39 -11.93 -2.68
CA TYR A 165 -10.16 -12.90 -1.90
C TYR A 165 -11.64 -12.55 -2.04
N MET A 166 -12.40 -13.43 -2.68
CA MET A 166 -13.83 -13.25 -2.90
C MET A 166 -14.62 -14.08 -1.88
N THR A 167 -15.68 -13.51 -1.31
CA THR A 167 -16.69 -14.29 -0.61
C THR A 167 -17.54 -15.06 -1.63
N PRO A 168 -17.81 -16.36 -1.42
CA PRO A 168 -18.76 -17.07 -2.28
C PRO A 168 -20.15 -16.45 -2.12
N ASN A 169 -20.80 -16.18 -3.27
CA ASN A 169 -22.20 -15.77 -3.34
C ASN A 169 -23.14 -16.96 -3.18
#